data_AF-A0A1H4TL48-F1
#
_entry.id   AF-A0A1H4TL48-F1
#
_cell.length_a   1.000
_cell.length_b   1.000
_cell.length_c   1.000
_cell.angle_alpha   90.00
_cell.angle_beta   90.00
_cell.angle_gamma   90.00
#
_symmetry.space_group_name_H-M   'P 1'
#
loop_
_entity.id
_entity.type
_entity.pdbx_description
1 polymer ?
#
loop_
_entity_poly.entity_id
_entity_poly.type
_entity_poly.pdbx_seq_one_letter_code
_entity_poly.pdbx_strand_id
1 'polypeptide(L)'
;MITEQLHRELWTSWASLLRSYAAVHSLGREQHAVVEVSEDRILVRYGLRWMQFVPAAYTTSEGEERTFTLTENGRARVGDDEDEMDLYAERLASAIINL
;
A
#
# COMPACT_ATOMS: atom_id res chain seq x y z
N MET A 1 6.50 -8.48 19.58
CA MET A 1 5.35 -9.01 18.81
C MET A 1 4.28 -7.94 18.83
N ILE A 2 3.83 -7.50 17.66
CA ILE A 2 2.77 -6.50 17.52
C ILE A 2 1.48 -7.10 18.05
N THR A 3 0.70 -6.33 18.80
CA THR A 3 -0.61 -6.78 19.27
C THR A 3 -1.61 -6.75 18.11
N GLU A 4 -2.62 -7.61 18.12
CA GLU A 4 -3.68 -7.61 17.09
C GLU A 4 -4.37 -6.25 16.96
N GLN A 5 -4.49 -5.51 18.07
CA GLN A 5 -5.02 -4.15 18.05
C GLN A 5 -4.09 -3.20 17.28
N LEU A 6 -2.80 -3.17 17.63
CA LEU A 6 -1.82 -2.31 16.96
C LEU A 6 -1.69 -2.65 15.48
N HIS A 7 -1.72 -3.94 15.13
CA HIS A 7 -1.70 -4.38 13.74
C HIS A 7 -2.90 -3.82 12.95
N ARG A 8 -4.12 -3.90 13.49
CA ARG A 8 -5.32 -3.33 12.85
C ARG A 8 -5.26 -1.80 12.71
N GLU A 9 -4.72 -1.11 13.71
CA GLU A 9 -4.52 0.34 13.67
C GLU A 9 -3.50 0.71 12.58
N LEU A 10 -2.35 0.02 12.53
CA LEU A 10 -1.35 0.21 11.48
C LEU A 10 -1.90 -0.11 10.09
N TRP A 11 -2.69 -1.18 9.94
CA TRP A 11 -3.33 -1.56 8.69
C TRP A 11 -4.31 -0.48 8.20
N THR A 12 -5.12 0.05 9.11
CA THR A 12 -6.06 1.14 8.82
C THR A 12 -5.33 2.42 8.40
N SER A 13 -4.24 2.75 9.10
CA SER A 13 -3.36 3.88 8.76
C SER A 13 -2.72 3.70 7.39
N TRP A 14 -2.18 2.51 7.10
CA TRP A 14 -1.58 2.15 5.82
C TRP A 14 -2.57 2.34 4.65
N ALA A 15 -3.78 1.79 4.78
CA ALA A 15 -4.84 1.96 3.81
C ALA A 15 -5.21 3.44 3.57
N SER A 16 -5.20 4.24 4.63
CA SER A 16 -5.53 5.67 4.56
C SER A 16 -4.45 6.48 3.85
N LEU A 17 -3.17 6.19 4.11
CA LEU A 17 -2.03 6.82 3.41
C LEU A 17 -2.08 6.51 1.92
N LEU A 18 -2.25 5.23 1.55
CA LEU A 18 -2.38 4.81 0.16
C LEU A 18 -3.53 5.52 -0.55
N ARG A 19 -4.70 5.67 0.10
CA ARG A 19 -5.84 6.39 -0.47
C ARG A 19 -5.53 7.86 -0.70
N SER A 20 -4.90 8.53 0.26
CA SER A 20 -4.54 9.94 0.15
C SER A 20 -3.56 10.20 -1.00
N TYR A 21 -2.46 9.45 -1.05
CA TYR A 21 -1.45 9.62 -2.11
C TYR A 21 -1.97 9.19 -3.48
N ALA A 22 -2.69 8.06 -3.57
CA ALA A 22 -3.29 7.62 -4.83
C ALA A 22 -4.27 8.66 -5.38
N ALA A 23 -5.08 9.29 -4.52
CA ALA A 23 -5.96 10.38 -4.91
C ALA A 23 -5.16 11.56 -5.47
N VAL A 24 -4.14 12.04 -4.75
CA VAL A 24 -3.28 13.16 -5.16
C VAL A 24 -2.62 12.91 -6.52
N HIS A 25 -1.99 11.75 -6.71
CA HIS A 25 -1.29 11.44 -7.96
C HIS A 25 -2.24 11.20 -9.15
N SER A 26 -3.50 10.85 -8.88
CA SER A 26 -4.53 10.70 -9.91
C SER A 26 -5.24 12.01 -10.29
N LEU A 27 -4.97 13.11 -9.60
CA LEU A 27 -5.58 14.41 -9.92
C LEU A 27 -5.22 14.86 -11.34
N GLY A 28 -6.24 15.26 -12.11
CA GLY A 28 -6.07 15.75 -13.47
C GLY A 28 -5.78 14.68 -14.52
N ARG A 29 -5.81 13.38 -14.15
CA ARG A 29 -5.65 12.27 -15.10
C ARG A 29 -7.02 11.75 -15.57
N GLU A 30 -7.06 11.14 -16.76
CA GLU A 30 -8.29 10.52 -17.31
C GLU A 30 -8.74 9.29 -16.51
N GLN A 31 -7.79 8.59 -15.89
CA GLN A 31 -8.04 7.43 -15.04
C GLN A 31 -7.79 7.81 -13.58
N HIS A 32 -8.64 7.32 -12.67
CA HIS A 32 -8.46 7.50 -11.24
C HIS A 32 -7.94 6.21 -10.60
N ALA A 33 -7.05 6.37 -9.63
CA ALA A 33 -6.64 5.26 -8.79
C ALA A 33 -7.77 4.89 -7.83
N VAL A 34 -8.01 3.59 -7.68
CA VAL A 34 -9.02 3.04 -6.78
C VAL A 34 -8.31 2.28 -5.67
N VAL A 35 -8.71 2.54 -4.42
CA VAL A 35 -8.19 1.84 -3.24
C VAL A 35 -9.34 1.10 -2.56
N GLU A 36 -9.35 -0.23 -2.70
CA GLU A 36 -10.31 -1.14 -2.08
C GLU A 36 -9.70 -1.71 -0.79
N VAL A 37 -10.46 -1.67 0.30
CA VAL A 37 -9.97 -2.05 1.64
C VAL A 37 -10.96 -3.00 2.29
N SER A 38 -10.43 -4.09 2.81
CA SER A 38 -11.11 -5.07 3.65
C SER A 38 -10.23 -5.41 4.86
N GLU A 39 -10.68 -6.31 5.72
CA GLU A 39 -9.99 -6.65 6.96
C GLU A 39 -8.56 -7.17 6.72
N ASP A 40 -8.37 -8.01 5.70
CA ASP A 40 -7.14 -8.73 5.41
C ASP A 40 -6.56 -8.42 4.02
N ARG A 41 -7.17 -7.48 3.28
CA ARG A 41 -6.72 -7.13 1.94
C ARG A 41 -6.89 -5.65 1.63
N ILE A 42 -5.82 -5.05 1.09
CA ILE A 42 -5.82 -3.74 0.46
C ILE A 42 -5.42 -3.92 -1.00
N LEU A 43 -6.26 -3.46 -1.93
CA LEU A 43 -5.97 -3.44 -3.36
C LEU A 43 -5.91 -1.99 -3.83
N VAL A 44 -4.80 -1.61 -4.48
CA VAL A 44 -4.68 -0.34 -5.18
C VAL A 44 -4.61 -0.63 -6.67
N ARG A 45 -5.47 0.01 -7.46
CA ARG A 45 -5.58 -0.21 -8.90
C ARG A 45 -5.55 1.10 -9.66
N TYR A 46 -4.80 1.15 -10.75
CA TYR A 46 -4.78 2.24 -11.72
C TYR A 46 -4.82 1.63 -13.14
N GLY A 47 -5.96 1.77 -13.81
CA GLY A 47 -6.21 1.08 -15.08
C GLY A 47 -6.13 -0.44 -14.93
N LEU A 48 -5.23 -1.07 -15.69
CA LEU A 48 -4.92 -2.51 -15.63
C LEU A 48 -3.84 -2.87 -14.61
N ARG A 49 -3.11 -1.88 -14.08
CA ARG A 49 -2.06 -2.08 -13.09
C ARG A 49 -2.66 -2.15 -11.71
N TRP A 50 -2.14 -3.05 -10.89
CA TRP A 50 -2.56 -3.17 -9.50
C TRP A 50 -1.43 -3.63 -8.60
N MET A 51 -1.54 -3.24 -7.33
CA MET A 51 -0.75 -3.79 -6.24
C MET A 51 -1.69 -4.19 -5.10
N GLN A 52 -1.40 -5.30 -4.46
CA GLN A 52 -2.22 -5.89 -3.42
C GLN A 52 -1.37 -6.20 -2.20
N PHE A 53 -1.90 -5.84 -1.04
CA PHE A 53 -1.35 -6.17 0.26
C PHE A 53 -2.31 -7.13 0.96
N VAL A 54 -1.73 -8.15 1.56
CA VAL A 54 -2.30 -8.98 2.64
C VAL A 54 -1.33 -8.92 3.81
N PRO A 55 -1.71 -9.26 5.06
CA PRO A 55 -0.89 -9.02 6.25
C PRO A 55 0.59 -9.46 6.18
N ALA A 56 0.91 -10.49 5.39
CA ALA A 56 2.27 -11.02 5.23
C ALA A 56 2.83 -10.92 3.81
N ALA A 57 2.07 -10.42 2.83
CA ALA A 57 2.51 -10.44 1.43
C ALA A 57 2.06 -9.21 0.64
N TYR A 58 2.90 -8.87 -0.33
CA TYR A 58 2.72 -7.84 -1.33
C TYR A 58 2.80 -8.49 -2.70
N THR A 59 1.85 -8.19 -3.57
CA THR A 59 1.79 -8.73 -4.93
C THR A 59 1.45 -7.65 -5.95
N THR A 60 1.94 -7.77 -7.18
CA THR A 60 1.65 -6.82 -8.26
C THR A 60 1.05 -7.49 -9.49
N SER A 61 0.42 -6.68 -10.35
CA SER A 61 -0.07 -7.10 -11.66
C SER A 61 1.03 -7.63 -12.60
N GLU A 62 2.29 -7.35 -12.31
CA GLU A 62 3.45 -7.78 -13.10
C GLU A 62 3.99 -9.14 -12.64
N GLY A 63 3.37 -9.74 -11.61
CA GLY A 63 3.74 -11.07 -11.08
C GLY A 63 4.81 -11.04 -10.00
N GLU A 64 5.16 -9.86 -9.49
CA GLU A 64 6.05 -9.73 -8.34
C GLU A 64 5.31 -10.12 -7.06
N GLU A 65 5.92 -10.97 -6.23
CA GLU A 65 5.45 -11.35 -4.91
C GLU A 65 6.59 -11.18 -3.90
N ARG A 66 6.34 -10.46 -2.81
CA ARG A 66 7.32 -10.21 -1.74
C ARG A 66 6.64 -10.28 -0.38
N THR A 67 7.42 -10.58 0.65
CA THR A 67 6.96 -10.46 2.04
C THR A 67 6.65 -9.00 2.36
N PHE A 68 5.50 -8.77 3.00
CA PHE A 68 5.09 -7.46 3.49
C PHE A 68 4.99 -7.47 5.01
N THR A 69 5.40 -6.40 5.67
CA THR A 69 5.23 -6.23 7.12
C THR A 69 5.08 -4.76 7.49
N LEU A 70 4.13 -4.47 8.39
CA LEU A 70 4.08 -3.20 9.12
C LEU A 70 4.72 -3.39 10.49
N THR A 71 5.65 -2.52 10.83
CA THR A 71 6.40 -2.59 12.10
C THR A 71 5.77 -1.68 13.16
N GLU A 72 5.99 -2.00 14.44
CA GLU A 72 5.49 -1.20 15.57
C GLU A 72 6.02 0.24 15.59
N ASN A 73 7.13 0.50 14.90
CA ASN A 73 7.75 1.82 14.79
C ASN A 73 7.17 2.65 13.62
N GLY A 74 6.04 2.25 13.03
CA GLY A 74 5.40 2.99 11.94
C GLY A 74 6.16 2.92 10.61
N ARG A 75 6.89 1.81 10.38
CA ARG A 75 7.59 1.54 9.11
C ARG A 75 6.93 0.42 8.33
N ALA A 76 6.93 0.52 7.00
CA ALA A 76 6.52 -0.52 6.08
C ALA A 76 7.75 -1.19 5.48
N ARG A 77 7.73 -2.52 5.38
CA ARG A 77 8.77 -3.34 4.76
C ARG A 77 8.18 -4.18 3.63
N VAL A 78 8.82 -4.17 2.47
CA VAL A 78 8.53 -5.04 1.32
C VAL A 78 9.83 -5.73 0.88
N GLY A 79 9.95 -7.04 1.16
CA GLY A 79 11.21 -7.75 1.00
C GLY A 79 12.31 -7.15 1.90
N ASP A 80 13.41 -6.71 1.30
CA ASP A 80 14.54 -6.10 2.01
C ASP A 80 14.45 -4.56 2.09
N ASP A 81 13.45 -3.95 1.45
CA ASP A 81 13.27 -2.49 1.45
C ASP A 81 12.33 -2.07 2.57
N GLU A 82 12.75 -1.13 3.42
CA GLU A 82 11.99 -0.66 4.57
C GLU A 82 12.08 0.85 4.73
N ASP A 83 10.93 1.51 4.84
CA ASP A 83 10.86 2.93 5.13
C ASP A 83 9.68 3.32 6.02
N GLU A 84 9.66 4.57 6.49
CA GLU A 84 8.50 5.16 7.17
C GLU A 84 7.23 4.95 6.32
N MET A 85 6.13 4.57 6.96
CA MET A 85 4.89 4.23 6.25
C MET A 85 4.42 5.36 5.33
N ASP A 86 4.58 6.61 5.75
CA ASP A 86 4.19 7.78 4.97
C ASP A 86 4.97 7.87 3.65
N LEU A 87 6.30 7.87 3.75
CA LEU A 87 7.21 7.90 2.60
C LEU A 87 7.06 6.67 1.70
N TYR A 88 6.86 5.48 2.30
CA TYR A 88 6.70 4.25 1.52
C TYR A 88 5.38 4.23 0.75
N ALA A 89 4.29 4.67 1.38
CA ALA A 89 2.98 4.77 0.74
C ALA A 89 2.98 5.79 -0.41
N GLU A 90 3.64 6.94 -0.23
CA GLU A 90 3.84 7.94 -1.29
C GLU A 90 4.56 7.33 -2.49
N ARG A 91 5.71 6.69 -2.27
CA ARG A 91 6.50 6.09 -3.34
C ARG A 91 5.72 5.05 -4.13
N LEU A 92 5.00 4.17 -3.45
CA LEU A 92 4.20 3.13 -4.08
C LEU A 92 3.04 3.72 -4.90
N ALA A 93 2.31 4.68 -4.33
CA ALA A 93 1.22 5.35 -5.01
C ALA A 93 1.71 6.12 -6.26
N SER A 94 2.86 6.79 -6.15
CA SER A 94 3.53 7.43 -7.28
C SER A 94 3.94 6.41 -8.34
N ALA A 95 4.58 5.30 -7.93
CA ALA A 95 5.08 4.27 -8.84
C ALA A 95 3.96 3.62 -9.68
N ILE A 96 2.84 3.22 -9.07
CA ILE A 96 1.74 2.56 -9.80
C ILE A 96 1.05 3.51 -10.80
N ILE A 97 1.07 4.83 -10.57
CA ILE A 97 0.40 5.84 -11.41
C ILE A 97 1.34 6.42 -12.49
N ASN A 98 2.64 6.54 -12.20
CA ASN A 98 3.60 7.24 -13.06
C ASN A 98 4.44 6.32 -13.95
N LEU A 99 4.60 5.04 -13.60
CA LEU A 99 5.30 4.04 -14.41
C LEU A 99 4.36 3.41 -15.45
#